data_AF-A0A976LB58-F1
#
_entry.id   AF-A0A976LB58-F1
#
_cell.length_a   1.000
_cell.length_b   1.000
_cell.length_c   1.000
_cell.angle_alpha   90.00
_cell.angle_beta   90.00
_cell.angle_gamma   90.00
#
_symmetry.space_group_name_H-M   'P 1'
#
loop_
_entity.id
_entity.type
_entity.pdbx_description
1 polymer ?
#
loop_
_entity_poly.entity_id
_entity_poly.type
_entity_poly.pdbx_seq_one_letter_code
_entity_poly.pdbx_strand_id
1 'polypeptide(L)' 'MGRFRITEDAKEDLRRIYRYGVLTFGEAQADRYYDNLFERFSQIANEPC' A
#
# COMPACT_ATOMS: atom_id res chain seq x y z
N MET A 1 -0.88 -0.16 -19.36
CA MET A 1 -0.63 -0.32 -17.92
C MET A 1 -0.03 0.97 -17.40
N GLY A 2 -0.75 1.63 -16.52
CA GLY A 2 -0.27 2.80 -15.79
C GLY A 2 1.00 2.50 -15.02
N ARG A 3 1.90 3.48 -14.97
CA ARG A 3 3.09 3.42 -14.12
C ARG A 3 2.91 4.44 -13.00
N PHE A 4 3.07 3.99 -11.76
CA PHE A 4 3.19 4.88 -10.60
C PHE A 4 4.61 4.78 -10.03
N ARG A 5 5.03 5.84 -9.33
CA ARG A 5 6.28 5.87 -8.55
C ARG A 5 5.91 6.15 -7.10
N ILE A 6 6.58 5.47 -6.19
CA ILE A 6 6.47 5.71 -4.75
C ILE A 6 7.72 6.46 -4.31
N THR A 7 7.53 7.62 -3.68
CA THR A 7 8.62 8.40 -3.08
C THR A 7 9.16 7.70 -1.83
N GLU A 8 10.36 8.09 -1.37
CA GLU A 8 10.92 7.49 -0.14
C GLU A 8 10.05 7.75 1.09
N ASP A 9 9.45 8.94 1.20
CA ASP A 9 8.49 9.27 2.26
C ASP A 9 7.27 8.34 2.23
N ALA A 10 6.67 8.13 1.05
CA ALA A 10 5.52 7.26 0.91
C ALA A 10 5.86 5.78 1.22
N LYS A 11 7.11 5.35 0.98
CA LYS A 11 7.56 4.01 1.44
C LYS A 11 7.65 3.94 2.96
N GLU A 12 8.07 5.00 3.63
CA GLU A 12 8.06 5.06 5.10
C GLU A 12 6.63 5.01 5.66
N ASP A 13 5.70 5.72 5.02
CA ASP A 13 4.28 5.67 5.40
C ASP A 13 3.70 4.26 5.24
N LEU A 14 3.99 3.60 4.11
CA LEU A 14 3.60 2.20 3.89
C LEU A 14 4.17 1.26 4.97
N ARG A 15 5.44 1.46 5.38
CA ARG A 15 6.05 0.69 6.48
C ARG A 15 5.36 0.94 7.82
N ARG A 16 4.99 2.19 8.12
CA ARG A 16 4.28 2.55 9.36
C ARG A 16 2.88 1.94 9.40
N ILE A 17 2.15 2.02 8.30
CA ILE A 17 0.82 1.40 8.14
C ILE A 17 0.91 -0.11 8.36
N TYR A 18 1.86 -0.79 7.70
CA TYR A 18 2.03 -2.23 7.86
C TYR A 18 2.37 -2.62 9.30
N ARG A 19 3.35 -1.95 9.93
CA ARG A 19 3.72 -2.21 11.33
C ARG A 19 2.54 -2.02 12.28
N TYR A 20 1.79 -0.94 12.12
CA TYR A 20 0.58 -0.71 12.91
C TYR A 20 -0.46 -1.82 12.68
N GLY A 21 -0.63 -2.23 11.43
CA GLY A 21 -1.52 -3.32 11.05
C GLY A 21 -1.16 -4.64 11.74
N VAL A 22 0.12 -5.02 11.70
CA VAL A 22 0.61 -6.25 12.35
C VAL A 22 0.36 -6.20 13.86
N LEU A 23 0.70 -5.08 14.51
CA LEU A 23 0.55 -4.90 15.96
C LEU A 23 -0.91 -4.89 16.42
N THR A 24 -1.83 -4.40 15.58
CA THR A 24 -3.23 -4.14 15.98
C THR A 24 -4.18 -5.26 15.52
N PHE A 25 -3.96 -5.81 14.33
CA PHE A 25 -4.89 -6.72 13.66
C PHE A 25 -4.26 -8.08 13.33
N GLY A 26 -2.96 -8.24 13.53
CA GLY A 26 -2.21 -9.44 13.15
C GLY A 26 -1.65 -9.38 11.73
N GLU A 27 -0.65 -10.22 11.48
CA GLU A 27 0.11 -10.26 10.23
C GLU A 27 -0.77 -10.52 9.00
N ALA A 28 -1.64 -11.53 9.06
CA ALA A 28 -2.50 -11.88 7.93
C ALA A 28 -3.45 -10.74 7.49
N GLN A 29 -3.93 -9.92 8.43
CA GLN A 29 -4.75 -8.75 8.11
C GLN A 29 -3.90 -7.61 7.56
N ALA A 30 -2.68 -7.41 8.07
CA ALA A 30 -1.75 -6.41 7.59
C ALA A 30 -1.29 -6.69 6.15
N ASP A 31 -0.96 -7.95 5.85
CA ASP A 31 -0.58 -8.41 4.50
C ASP A 31 -1.69 -8.12 3.50
N ARG A 32 -2.92 -8.57 3.80
CA ARG A 32 -4.07 -8.34 2.92
C ARG A 32 -4.31 -6.84 2.67
N TYR A 33 -4.19 -6.02 3.72
CA TYR A 33 -4.39 -4.58 3.57
C TYR A 33 -3.27 -3.93 2.73
N TYR A 34 -2.04 -4.36 2.94
CA TYR A 34 -0.87 -3.89 2.20
C TYR A 34 -1.01 -4.22 0.70
N ASP A 35 -1.35 -5.46 0.35
CA ASP A 35 -1.54 -5.88 -1.05
C ASP A 35 -2.65 -5.08 -1.75
N ASN A 36 -3.79 -4.87 -1.07
CA ASN A 36 -4.90 -4.09 -1.60
C ASN A 36 -4.51 -2.63 -1.92
N LEU A 37 -3.55 -2.04 -1.20
CA LEU A 37 -3.04 -0.70 -1.52
C LEU A 37 -2.35 -0.69 -2.89
N PHE A 38 -1.55 -1.71 -3.21
CA PHE A 38 -0.85 -1.78 -4.50
C PHE A 38 -1.80 -2.06 -5.66
N GLU A 39 -2.84 -2.87 -5.44
CA GLU A 39 -3.92 -3.02 -6.42
C GLU A 39 -4.60 -1.69 -6.70
N ARG A 40 -4.90 -0.92 -5.64
CA ARG A 40 -5.52 0.40 -5.77
C ARG A 40 -4.60 1.40 -6.48
N PHE A 41 -3.31 1.42 -6.18
CA PHE A 41 -2.34 2.26 -6.90
C PHE A 41 -2.28 1.90 -8.38
N SER A 42 -2.34 0.61 -8.70
CA SER A 42 -2.37 0.12 -10.09
C SER A 42 -3.63 0.57 -10.82
N GLN A 43 -4.80 0.52 -10.18
CA GLN A 43 -6.06 1.03 -10.74
C GLN A 43 -5.97 2.54 -11.03
N ILE A 44 -5.52 3.34 -10.06
CA ILE A 44 -5.35 4.79 -10.22
C ILE A 44 -4.35 5.11 -11.34
N ALA A 45 -3.27 4.34 -11.45
CA ALA A 45 -2.29 4.55 -12.52
C ALA A 45 -2.86 4.21 -13.91
N ASN A 46 -3.75 3.22 -14.01
CA ASN A 46 -4.39 2.82 -15.26
C ASN A 46 -5.48 3.80 -15.70
N GLU A 47 -6.19 4.40 -14.75
CA GLU A 47 -7.21 5.42 -14.97
C GLU A 47 -6.83 6.71 -14.22
N PRO A 48 -5.76 7.40 -14.66
CA PRO A 48 -5.40 8.68 -14.08
C PRO A 48 -6.47 9.71 -14.47
N CYS A 49 -7.02 10.41 -13.47
CA CYS A 49 -7.99 11.49 -13.67
C CYS A 49 -7.46 12.58 -14.63
#